data_AF-L2GUM4-F1
#
_entry.id   AF-L2GUM4-F1
#
_cell.length_a   1.000
_cell.length_b   1.000
_cell.length_c   1.000
_cell.angle_alpha   90.00
_cell.angle_beta   90.00
_cell.angle_gamma   90.00
#
_symmetry.space_group_name_H-M   'P 1'
#
loop_
_entity.id
_entity.type
_entity.pdbx_description
1 polymer ?
#
loop_
_entity_poly.entity_id
_entity_poly.type
_entity_poly.pdbx_seq_one_letter_code
_entity_poly.pdbx_strand_id
1 'polypeptide(L)'
;MKCFKDLNEKHVKILKEVEKNARNVKQDVYLRDLLKERMIIYDKKYVLTYKGYDHLALAHFKKKGLSRIVDQIDIGKESDIYLGEMNGSLVAVKMYRIGRTSYRKTENRDNIKMDMYKRSMMYCQREYKILRSLTSENIAVPVGCNRHVLITRYYDCKPLVKTRLDDLDYFYNKLMDLVVELYSMGYVHGDFNEYNVLIKEKQIIMVDFPQCIPVTDPRAGEYLRRDVQCVKEYFERKYRYVNERDAVNEIAAGRD
;
A
#
# COMPACT_ATOMS: atom_id res chain seq x y z
N MET A 1 8.96 -4.65 -20.66
CA MET A 1 8.10 -4.95 -19.49
C MET A 1 8.62 -6.22 -18.79
N LYS A 2 9.74 -6.14 -18.07
CA LYS A 2 10.46 -7.35 -17.59
C LYS A 2 9.71 -8.14 -16.50
N CYS A 3 8.72 -7.55 -15.81
CA CYS A 3 8.04 -8.16 -14.66
C CYS A 3 6.61 -8.67 -14.93
N PHE A 4 5.93 -8.21 -15.99
CA PHE A 4 4.54 -8.59 -16.28
C PHE A 4 4.37 -8.91 -17.78
N LYS A 5 3.43 -9.79 -18.13
CA LYS A 5 3.13 -10.14 -19.53
C LYS A 5 2.11 -9.17 -20.11
N ASP A 6 2.31 -8.74 -21.35
CA ASP A 6 1.31 -7.94 -22.06
C ASP A 6 0.13 -8.81 -22.47
N LEU A 7 -1.05 -8.50 -21.92
CA LEU A 7 -2.31 -9.13 -22.30
C LEU A 7 -3.08 -8.24 -23.27
N ASN A 8 -3.59 -8.83 -24.34
CA ASN A 8 -4.52 -8.17 -25.24
C ASN A 8 -5.94 -8.11 -24.64
N GLU A 9 -6.85 -7.40 -25.30
CA GLU A 9 -8.22 -7.19 -24.82
C GLU A 9 -9.04 -8.47 -24.64
N LYS A 10 -8.79 -9.50 -25.46
CA LYS A 10 -9.50 -10.79 -25.37
C LYS A 10 -9.13 -11.56 -24.10
N HIS A 11 -7.84 -11.57 -23.74
CA HIS A 11 -7.39 -12.11 -22.45
C HIS A 11 -8.04 -11.37 -21.28
N VAL A 12 -8.05 -10.03 -21.32
CA VAL A 12 -8.65 -9.21 -20.26
C VAL A 12 -10.16 -9.45 -20.15
N LYS A 13 -10.85 -9.66 -21.28
CA LYS A 13 -12.28 -10.01 -21.30
C LYS A 13 -12.55 -11.32 -20.57
N ILE A 14 -11.76 -12.37 -20.86
CA ILE A 14 -11.90 -13.68 -20.19
C ILE A 14 -11.62 -13.55 -18.69
N LEU A 15 -10.57 -12.83 -18.29
CA LEU A 15 -10.29 -12.60 -16.87
C LEU A 15 -11.46 -11.90 -16.14
N LYS A 16 -12.13 -10.94 -16.80
CA LYS A 16 -13.33 -10.28 -16.26
C LYS A 16 -14.54 -11.22 -16.16
N GLU A 17 -14.71 -12.12 -17.11
CA GLU A 17 -15.76 -13.15 -17.07
C GLU A 17 -15.54 -14.09 -15.87
N VAL A 18 -14.30 -14.53 -15.66
CA VAL A 18 -13.94 -15.37 -14.50
C VAL A 18 -14.11 -14.63 -13.18
N GLU A 19 -13.69 -13.36 -13.10
CA GLU A 19 -13.92 -12.52 -11.91
C GLU A 19 -15.40 -12.46 -11.51
N LYS A 20 -16.28 -12.37 -12.51
CA LYS A 20 -17.75 -12.32 -12.33
C LYS A 20 -18.39 -13.70 -12.10
N ASN A 21 -17.59 -14.75 -11.92
CA ASN A 21 -18.06 -16.13 -11.78
C ASN A 21 -18.97 -16.58 -12.95
N ALA A 22 -18.62 -16.20 -14.18
CA ALA A 22 -19.36 -16.64 -15.36
C ALA A 22 -19.44 -18.18 -15.42
N ARG A 23 -20.65 -18.72 -15.59
CA ARG A 23 -20.89 -20.18 -15.66
C ARG A 23 -20.25 -20.81 -16.90
N ASN A 24 -20.28 -20.09 -18.02
CA ASN A 24 -19.77 -20.54 -19.31
C ASN A 24 -18.71 -19.54 -19.80
N VAL A 25 -17.43 -19.92 -19.69
CA VAL A 25 -16.32 -19.19 -20.33
C VAL A 25 -15.99 -19.89 -21.63
N LYS A 26 -15.98 -19.14 -22.74
CA LYS A 26 -15.72 -19.73 -24.07
C LYS A 26 -14.35 -20.38 -24.10
N GLN A 27 -14.31 -21.63 -24.56
CA GLN A 27 -13.05 -22.35 -24.80
C GLN A 27 -12.40 -21.80 -26.07
N ASP A 28 -11.33 -21.04 -25.91
CA ASP A 28 -10.53 -20.54 -27.02
C ASP A 28 -9.03 -20.53 -26.69
N VAL A 29 -8.22 -20.08 -27.66
CA VAL A 29 -6.76 -20.02 -27.50
C VAL A 29 -6.35 -19.10 -26.33
N TYR A 30 -7.10 -18.02 -26.08
CA TYR A 30 -6.78 -17.05 -25.03
C TYR A 30 -7.06 -17.61 -23.64
N LEU A 31 -8.12 -18.41 -23.47
CA LEU A 31 -8.34 -19.14 -22.22
C LEU A 31 -7.21 -20.14 -21.95
N ARG A 32 -6.77 -20.88 -22.98
CA ARG A 32 -5.63 -21.80 -22.87
C ARG A 32 -4.34 -21.07 -22.49
N ASP A 33 -4.10 -19.89 -23.06
CA ASP A 33 -2.96 -19.05 -22.72
C ASP A 33 -2.99 -18.61 -21.25
N LEU A 34 -4.16 -18.18 -20.75
CA LEU A 34 -4.33 -17.77 -19.34
C LEU A 34 -4.14 -18.94 -18.35
N LEU A 35 -4.58 -20.14 -18.72
CA LEU A 35 -4.35 -21.37 -17.94
C LEU A 35 -2.87 -21.74 -17.92
N LYS A 36 -2.21 -21.73 -19.09
CA LYS A 36 -0.76 -22.00 -19.23
C LYS A 36 0.07 -21.04 -18.40
N GLU A 37 -0.30 -19.77 -18.39
CA GLU A 37 0.34 -18.71 -17.62
C GLU A 37 -0.02 -18.72 -16.13
N ARG A 38 -0.90 -19.64 -15.69
CA ARG A 38 -1.44 -19.73 -14.33
C ARG A 38 -2.09 -18.43 -13.85
N MET A 39 -2.73 -17.68 -14.75
CA MET A 39 -3.55 -16.52 -14.41
C MET A 39 -4.97 -16.93 -14.01
N ILE A 40 -5.42 -18.05 -14.55
CA ILE A 40 -6.65 -18.75 -14.19
C ILE A 40 -6.28 -20.19 -13.84
N ILE A 41 -7.03 -20.80 -12.93
CA ILE A 41 -7.05 -22.25 -12.71
C ILE A 41 -8.47 -22.78 -12.85
N TYR A 42 -8.62 -24.08 -13.07
CA TYR A 42 -9.90 -24.76 -13.07
C TYR A 42 -10.03 -25.65 -11.83
N ASP A 43 -11.00 -25.33 -10.97
CA ASP A 43 -11.42 -26.14 -9.82
C ASP A 43 -12.94 -26.09 -9.71
N LYS A 44 -13.62 -27.08 -10.32
CA LYS A 44 -15.09 -27.14 -10.56
C LYS A 44 -15.66 -25.99 -11.40
N LYS A 45 -14.98 -24.84 -11.42
CA LYS A 45 -15.19 -23.64 -12.23
C LYS A 45 -13.84 -22.95 -12.44
N TYR A 46 -13.79 -22.03 -13.39
CA TYR A 46 -12.61 -21.16 -13.54
C TYR A 46 -12.51 -20.19 -12.36
N VAL A 47 -11.29 -20.01 -11.83
CA VAL A 47 -10.98 -19.11 -10.72
C VAL A 47 -9.72 -18.32 -11.03
N LEU A 48 -9.71 -17.03 -10.68
CA LEU A 48 -8.53 -16.18 -10.79
C LEU A 48 -7.45 -16.54 -9.78
N THR A 49 -6.20 -16.55 -10.22
CA THR A 49 -5.02 -16.51 -9.36
C THR A 49 -4.64 -15.06 -9.06
N TYR A 50 -3.70 -14.83 -8.13
CA TYR A 50 -3.11 -13.51 -7.90
C TYR A 50 -2.55 -12.90 -9.19
N LYS A 51 -1.86 -13.70 -10.01
CA LYS A 51 -1.31 -13.23 -11.29
C LYS A 51 -2.44 -12.75 -12.21
N GLY A 52 -3.56 -13.46 -12.30
CA GLY A 52 -4.71 -13.01 -13.09
C GLY A 52 -5.36 -11.74 -12.54
N TYR A 53 -5.49 -11.64 -11.22
CA TYR A 53 -6.06 -10.47 -10.54
C TYR A 53 -5.18 -9.22 -10.70
N ASP A 54 -3.86 -9.37 -10.64
CA ASP A 54 -2.88 -8.31 -10.91
C ASP A 54 -3.04 -7.78 -12.34
N HIS A 55 -3.11 -8.67 -13.33
CA HIS A 55 -3.23 -8.25 -14.73
C HIS A 55 -4.56 -7.55 -15.01
N LEU A 56 -5.64 -7.88 -14.30
CA LEU A 56 -6.90 -7.13 -14.38
C LEU A 56 -6.77 -5.70 -13.87
N ALA A 57 -6.11 -5.51 -12.73
CA ALA A 57 -5.87 -4.19 -12.16
C ALA A 57 -4.92 -3.36 -13.04
N LEU A 58 -3.81 -3.97 -13.49
CA LEU A 58 -2.87 -3.33 -14.40
C LEU A 58 -3.50 -2.98 -15.76
N ALA A 59 -4.36 -3.84 -16.32
CA ALA A 59 -5.07 -3.53 -17.56
C ALA A 59 -6.00 -2.31 -17.41
N HIS A 60 -6.60 -2.10 -16.23
CA HIS A 60 -7.35 -0.89 -15.93
C HIS A 60 -6.46 0.36 -15.93
N PHE A 61 -5.30 0.30 -15.28
CA PHE A 61 -4.38 1.43 -15.23
C PHE A 61 -3.65 1.70 -16.54
N LYS A 62 -3.41 0.69 -17.38
CA LYS A 62 -2.92 0.87 -18.75
C LYS A 62 -3.83 1.77 -19.57
N LYS A 63 -5.15 1.56 -19.48
CA LYS A 63 -6.15 2.43 -20.11
C LYS A 63 -6.16 3.86 -19.56
N LYS A 64 -5.58 4.08 -18.37
CA LYS A 64 -5.41 5.39 -17.72
C LYS A 64 -4.00 5.98 -17.89
N GLY A 65 -3.14 5.34 -18.68
CA GLY A 65 -1.83 5.85 -19.04
C GLY A 65 -0.62 5.22 -18.34
N LEU A 66 -0.80 4.14 -17.56
CA LEU A 66 0.33 3.36 -17.06
C LEU A 66 1.03 2.65 -18.23
N SER A 67 2.22 3.12 -18.62
CA SER A 67 2.96 2.63 -19.78
C SER A 67 3.71 1.34 -19.47
N ARG A 68 4.39 1.28 -18.33
CA ARG A 68 5.22 0.13 -17.93
C ARG A 68 5.44 0.06 -16.42
N ILE A 69 5.74 -1.15 -15.94
CA ILE A 69 6.46 -1.37 -14.69
C ILE A 69 7.96 -1.33 -15.00
N VAL A 70 8.67 -0.45 -14.31
CA VAL A 70 10.10 -0.16 -14.48
C VAL A 70 10.94 -1.11 -13.64
N ASP A 71 10.65 -1.19 -12.34
CA ASP A 71 11.43 -1.98 -11.39
C ASP A 71 10.59 -2.46 -10.20
N GLN A 72 11.13 -3.41 -9.44
CA GLN A 72 10.59 -3.86 -8.17
C GLN A 72 11.28 -3.12 -7.02
N ILE A 73 10.52 -2.37 -6.21
CA ILE A 73 11.05 -1.59 -5.10
C ILE A 73 11.12 -2.44 -3.83
N ASP A 74 10.02 -3.10 -3.48
CA ASP A 74 9.93 -3.89 -2.26
C ASP A 74 8.90 -5.02 -2.38
N ILE A 75 9.17 -6.15 -1.73
CA ILE A 75 8.28 -7.31 -1.69
C ILE A 75 8.08 -7.68 -0.22
N GLY A 76 6.91 -7.31 0.29
CA GLY A 76 6.52 -7.52 1.67
C GLY A 76 5.60 -8.71 1.87
N LYS A 77 5.30 -8.95 3.15
CA LYS A 77 4.28 -9.93 3.56
C LYS A 77 2.88 -9.49 3.12
N GLU A 78 2.60 -8.19 3.17
CA GLU A 78 1.24 -7.66 2.99
C GLU A 78 1.07 -6.86 1.71
N SER A 79 2.16 -6.47 1.05
CA SER A 79 2.10 -5.81 -0.25
C SER A 79 3.38 -6.00 -1.06
N ASP A 80 3.25 -5.87 -2.38
CA ASP A 80 4.36 -5.75 -3.33
C ASP A 80 4.36 -4.30 -3.85
N ILE A 81 5.53 -3.65 -3.89
CA ILE A 81 5.69 -2.27 -4.35
C ILE A 81 6.60 -2.26 -5.58
N TYR A 82 6.09 -1.70 -6.66
CA TYR A 82 6.81 -1.57 -7.94
C TYR A 82 6.95 -0.10 -8.33
N LEU A 83 8.03 0.22 -9.04
CA LEU A 83 8.18 1.47 -9.76
C LEU A 83 7.49 1.35 -11.11
N GLY A 84 6.59 2.28 -11.43
CA GLY A 84 5.90 2.36 -12.70
C GLY A 84 6.09 3.71 -13.37
N GLU A 85 5.73 3.78 -14.65
CA GLU A 85 5.63 5.02 -15.40
C GLU A 85 4.19 5.20 -15.87
N MET A 86 3.59 6.35 -15.55
CA MET A 86 2.21 6.68 -15.88
C MET A 86 2.15 8.11 -16.42
N ASN A 87 1.65 8.28 -17.64
CA ASN A 87 1.57 9.58 -18.33
C ASN A 87 2.90 10.36 -18.31
N GLY A 88 4.03 9.68 -18.49
CA GLY A 88 5.37 10.27 -18.49
C GLY A 88 5.95 10.58 -17.10
N SER A 89 5.23 10.31 -16.01
CA SER A 89 5.71 10.51 -14.63
C SER A 89 5.94 9.18 -13.92
N LEU A 90 6.91 9.16 -12.99
CA LEU A 90 7.13 7.99 -12.13
C LEU A 90 6.04 7.87 -11.06
N VAL A 91 5.58 6.64 -10.84
CA VAL A 91 4.57 6.30 -9.84
C VAL A 91 4.99 5.07 -9.04
N ALA A 92 4.57 5.00 -7.78
CA ALA A 92 4.67 3.77 -7.00
C ALA A 92 3.38 2.97 -7.19
N VAL A 93 3.51 1.69 -7.51
CA VAL A 93 2.40 0.75 -7.72
C VAL A 93 2.42 -0.27 -6.60
N LYS A 94 1.57 -0.06 -5.59
CA LYS A 94 1.42 -0.94 -4.41
C LYS A 94 0.31 -1.94 -4.68
N MET A 95 0.64 -3.23 -4.67
CA MET A 95 -0.32 -4.34 -4.81
C MET A 95 -0.49 -5.04 -3.46
N TYR A 96 -1.69 -5.04 -2.89
CA TYR A 96 -1.96 -5.67 -1.59
C TYR A 96 -2.04 -7.19 -1.69
N ARG A 97 -1.56 -7.85 -0.64
CA ARG A 97 -1.35 -9.30 -0.53
C ARG A 97 -1.80 -9.80 0.84
N ILE A 98 -2.93 -9.28 1.33
CA ILE A 98 -3.41 -9.54 2.68
C ILE A 98 -3.65 -11.04 2.89
N GLY A 99 -3.02 -11.58 3.94
CA GLY A 99 -3.07 -12.99 4.32
C GLY A 99 -2.05 -13.88 3.63
N ARG A 100 -1.11 -13.32 2.84
CA ARG A 100 0.05 -14.08 2.33
C ARG A 100 0.86 -14.56 3.53
N THR A 101 0.91 -15.87 3.77
CA THR A 101 1.74 -16.45 4.81
C THR A 101 3.21 -16.47 4.38
N SER A 102 4.12 -16.11 5.28
CA SER A 102 5.56 -16.28 5.05
C SER A 102 5.91 -17.77 5.04
N TYR A 103 6.73 -18.18 4.06
CA TYR A 103 7.25 -19.54 3.84
C TYR A 103 7.55 -20.30 5.14
N ARG A 104 6.76 -21.34 5.46
CA ARG A 104 7.22 -22.53 6.24
C ARG A 104 6.25 -23.72 6.40
N LYS A 105 5.07 -23.78 5.75
CA LYS A 105 4.26 -25.01 5.80
C LYS A 105 3.74 -25.46 4.44
N THR A 106 3.97 -26.75 4.17
CA THR A 106 3.56 -27.53 3.01
C THR A 106 2.12 -28.01 3.20
N GLU A 107 1.17 -27.08 3.24
CA GLU A 107 -0.25 -27.43 3.29
C GLU A 107 -0.99 -26.79 2.11
N ASN A 108 -1.97 -27.53 1.57
CA ASN A 108 -2.64 -27.32 0.29
C ASN A 108 -3.02 -25.85 0.03
N ARG A 109 -2.32 -25.26 -0.94
CA ARG A 109 -2.21 -23.81 -1.21
C ARG A 109 -3.43 -23.17 -1.89
N ASP A 110 -4.50 -23.91 -2.16
CA ASP A 110 -5.43 -23.51 -3.21
C ASP A 110 -6.85 -23.12 -2.77
N ASN A 111 -7.20 -23.23 -1.49
CA ASN A 111 -8.59 -23.06 -1.01
C ASN A 111 -8.89 -21.83 -0.14
N ILE A 112 -8.00 -20.85 -0.03
CA ILE A 112 -8.26 -19.58 0.66
C ILE A 112 -8.14 -18.43 -0.34
N LYS A 113 -9.08 -18.29 -1.29
CA LYS A 113 -8.88 -17.36 -2.44
C LYS A 113 -9.80 -16.15 -2.48
N MET A 114 -11.10 -16.31 -2.23
CA MET A 114 -12.04 -15.19 -2.41
C MET A 114 -12.00 -14.16 -1.26
N ASP A 115 -11.75 -14.61 -0.03
CA ASP A 115 -11.67 -13.75 1.15
C ASP A 115 -10.40 -12.86 1.11
N MET A 116 -9.27 -13.40 0.66
CA MET A 116 -8.01 -12.64 0.58
C MET A 116 -8.05 -11.52 -0.48
N TYR A 117 -8.61 -11.79 -1.67
CA TYR A 117 -8.74 -10.75 -2.70
C TYR A 117 -9.66 -9.62 -2.23
N LYS A 118 -10.80 -9.97 -1.60
CA LYS A 118 -11.72 -9.00 -1.02
C LYS A 118 -11.04 -8.18 0.07
N ARG A 119 -10.33 -8.81 1.00
CA ARG A 119 -9.57 -8.11 2.05
C ARG A 119 -8.51 -7.19 1.45
N SER A 120 -7.71 -7.66 0.51
CA SER A 120 -6.69 -6.86 -0.17
C SER A 120 -7.30 -5.65 -0.89
N MET A 121 -8.44 -5.83 -1.56
CA MET A 121 -9.21 -4.74 -2.15
C MET A 121 -9.74 -3.76 -1.10
N MET A 122 -10.29 -4.24 0.02
CA MET A 122 -10.81 -3.38 1.08
C MET A 122 -9.71 -2.52 1.72
N TYR A 123 -8.54 -3.10 1.98
CA TYR A 123 -7.38 -2.37 2.50
C TYR A 123 -6.90 -1.30 1.51
N CYS A 124 -6.79 -1.66 0.23
CA CYS A 124 -6.45 -0.75 -0.85
C CYS A 124 -7.43 0.43 -0.96
N GLN A 125 -8.74 0.14 -0.93
CA GLN A 125 -9.78 1.16 -1.00
C GLN A 125 -9.80 2.07 0.22
N ARG A 126 -9.55 1.51 1.41
CA ARG A 126 -9.45 2.28 2.65
C ARG A 126 -8.28 3.26 2.60
N GLU A 127 -7.07 2.78 2.29
CA GLU A 127 -5.90 3.64 2.16
C GLU A 127 -6.12 4.73 1.10
N TYR A 128 -6.65 4.36 -0.09
CA TYR A 128 -6.96 5.35 -1.14
C TYR A 128 -7.95 6.42 -0.67
N LYS A 129 -9.01 6.03 0.06
CA LYS A 129 -10.03 6.97 0.55
C LYS A 129 -9.44 7.96 1.54
N ILE A 130 -8.59 7.48 2.46
CA ILE A 130 -7.92 8.30 3.47
C ILE A 130 -6.93 9.25 2.79
N LEU A 131 -6.05 8.75 1.93
CA LEU A 131 -5.09 9.59 1.20
C LEU A 131 -5.79 10.66 0.34
N ARG A 132 -6.99 10.38 -0.17
CA ARG A 132 -7.79 11.34 -0.95
C ARG A 132 -8.44 12.43 -0.11
N SER A 133 -8.60 12.23 1.21
CA SER A 133 -9.18 13.24 2.12
C SER A 133 -8.13 14.10 2.81
N LEU A 134 -6.85 13.76 2.71
CA LEU A 134 -5.76 14.47 3.36
C LEU A 134 -5.12 15.48 2.40
N THR A 135 -4.76 16.64 2.92
CA THR A 135 -4.12 17.73 2.17
C THR A 135 -2.82 18.13 2.87
N SER A 136 -1.73 17.43 2.56
CA SER A 136 -0.40 17.71 3.08
C SER A 136 0.67 17.38 2.04
N GLU A 137 1.74 18.17 2.00
CA GLU A 137 2.92 17.88 1.18
C GLU A 137 3.77 16.74 1.75
N ASN A 138 3.58 16.40 3.03
CA ASN A 138 4.31 15.34 3.73
C ASN A 138 3.54 14.01 3.74
N ILE A 139 2.49 13.87 2.91
CA ILE A 139 1.69 12.65 2.76
C ILE A 139 1.74 12.17 1.30
N ALA A 140 1.82 10.86 1.10
CA ALA A 140 1.81 10.29 -0.24
C ALA A 140 0.55 10.64 -1.03
N VAL A 141 0.74 11.24 -2.21
CA VAL A 141 -0.38 11.67 -3.05
C VAL A 141 -0.93 10.47 -3.86
N PRO A 142 -2.22 10.12 -3.71
CA PRO A 142 -2.82 9.02 -4.45
C PRO A 142 -3.17 9.44 -5.88
N VAL A 143 -2.77 8.62 -6.85
CA VAL A 143 -3.06 8.81 -8.29
C VAL A 143 -4.30 7.99 -8.69
N GLY A 144 -4.47 6.79 -8.12
CA GLY A 144 -5.66 5.99 -8.37
C GLY A 144 -5.66 4.65 -7.66
N CYS A 145 -6.85 4.06 -7.56
CA CYS A 145 -7.06 2.75 -6.94
C CYS A 145 -7.93 1.88 -7.83
N ASN A 146 -7.56 0.61 -8.00
CA ASN A 146 -8.39 -0.39 -8.65
C ASN A 146 -8.10 -1.78 -8.07
N ARG A 147 -9.15 -2.50 -7.66
CA ARG A 147 -9.02 -3.80 -6.99
C ARG A 147 -8.09 -3.66 -5.77
N HIS A 148 -7.04 -4.44 -5.71
CA HIS A 148 -6.00 -4.45 -4.70
C HIS A 148 -4.75 -3.67 -5.12
N VAL A 149 -4.85 -2.75 -6.08
CA VAL A 149 -3.72 -1.94 -6.56
C VAL A 149 -3.97 -0.47 -6.32
N LEU A 150 -3.08 0.14 -5.52
CA LEU A 150 -2.99 1.56 -5.26
C LEU A 150 -1.80 2.13 -6.03
N ILE A 151 -2.03 3.19 -6.79
CA ILE A 151 -0.98 3.98 -7.43
C ILE A 151 -0.86 5.31 -6.69
N THR A 152 0.34 5.65 -6.25
CA THR A 152 0.70 6.95 -5.68
C THR A 152 1.78 7.61 -6.52
N ARG A 153 2.03 8.90 -6.30
CA ARG A 153 3.25 9.55 -6.80
C ARG A 153 4.47 8.79 -6.29
N TYR A 154 5.48 8.61 -7.15
CA TYR A 154 6.76 8.09 -6.70
C TYR A 154 7.56 9.19 -6.00
N TYR A 155 8.15 8.84 -4.86
CA TYR A 155 9.08 9.69 -4.12
C TYR A 155 10.43 8.98 -4.14
N ASP A 156 11.46 9.66 -4.64
CA ASP A 156 12.83 9.16 -4.63
C ASP A 156 13.42 9.30 -3.22
N CYS A 157 12.82 8.60 -2.26
CA CYS A 157 13.14 8.61 -0.85
C CYS A 157 13.39 7.19 -0.36
N LYS A 158 14.08 7.03 0.77
CA LYS A 158 14.31 5.74 1.42
C LYS A 158 13.54 5.66 2.74
N PRO A 159 13.05 4.47 3.16
CA PRO A 159 12.47 4.31 4.49
C PRO A 159 13.41 4.82 5.58
N LEU A 160 12.88 5.54 6.57
CA LEU A 160 13.63 6.15 7.68
C LEU A 160 14.53 5.13 8.39
N VAL A 161 14.08 3.89 8.56
CA VAL A 161 14.88 2.79 9.12
C VAL A 161 16.22 2.59 8.38
N LYS A 162 16.24 2.80 7.05
CA LYS A 162 17.41 2.64 6.17
C LYS A 162 18.22 3.94 5.98
N THR A 163 17.83 5.02 6.63
CA THR A 163 18.46 6.34 6.50
C THR A 163 19.16 6.71 7.80
N ARG A 164 20.35 7.33 7.70
CA ARG A 164 21.03 7.96 8.84
C ARG A 164 20.65 9.43 8.86
N LEU A 165 20.23 9.91 10.02
CA LEU A 165 19.87 11.31 10.23
C LEU A 165 21.11 12.10 10.67
N ASP A 166 21.24 13.32 10.15
CA ASP A 166 22.29 14.28 10.46
C ASP A 166 21.88 15.27 11.57
N ASP A 167 20.60 15.65 11.61
CA ASP A 167 20.02 16.55 12.63
C ASP A 167 18.87 15.86 13.39
N LEU A 168 19.21 15.20 14.49
CA LEU A 168 18.24 14.40 15.25
C LEU A 168 17.11 15.24 15.84
N ASP A 169 17.39 16.46 16.27
CA ASP A 169 16.39 17.33 16.88
C ASP A 169 15.39 17.81 15.82
N TYR A 170 15.88 18.26 14.66
CA TYR A 170 15.03 18.64 13.53
C TYR A 170 14.10 17.49 13.14
N PHE A 171 14.63 16.28 12.91
CA PHE A 171 13.80 15.17 12.46
C PHE A 171 12.84 14.67 13.53
N TYR A 172 13.26 14.61 14.80
CA TYR A 172 12.37 14.23 15.90
C TYR A 172 11.17 15.18 15.97
N ASN A 173 11.45 16.49 16.01
CA ASN A 173 10.41 17.51 16.04
C ASN A 173 9.52 17.44 14.80
N LYS A 174 10.11 17.26 13.61
CA LYS A 174 9.33 17.16 12.38
C LYS A 174 8.41 15.94 12.36
N LEU A 175 8.83 14.77 12.89
CA LEU A 175 7.93 13.62 12.99
C LEU A 175 6.81 13.84 14.00
N MET A 176 7.06 14.53 15.12
CA MET A 176 6.01 14.94 16.05
C MET A 176 5.03 15.92 15.40
N ASP A 177 5.52 16.89 14.62
CA ASP A 177 4.67 17.79 13.84
C ASP A 177 3.74 17.02 12.90
N LEU A 178 4.24 15.97 12.22
CA LEU A 178 3.42 15.15 11.33
C LEU A 178 2.29 14.40 12.05
N VAL A 179 2.55 13.95 13.29
CA VAL A 179 1.52 13.33 14.14
C VAL A 179 0.44 14.37 14.49
N VAL A 180 0.84 15.57 14.91
CA VAL A 180 -0.09 16.67 15.23
C VAL A 180 -0.87 17.10 13.98
N GLU A 181 -0.20 17.23 12.84
CA GLU A 181 -0.78 17.62 11.56
C GLU A 181 -1.84 16.60 11.12
N LEU A 182 -1.52 15.31 11.15
CA LEU A 182 -2.48 14.24 10.80
C LEU A 182 -3.67 14.23 11.76
N TYR A 183 -3.44 14.42 13.05
CA TYR A 183 -4.49 14.54 14.05
C TYR A 183 -5.42 15.72 13.76
N SER A 184 -4.86 16.89 13.39
CA SER A 184 -5.63 18.08 13.02
C SER A 184 -6.48 17.87 11.76
N MET A 185 -6.06 16.99 10.86
CA MET A 185 -6.84 16.55 9.70
C MET A 185 -7.92 15.51 10.06
N GLY A 186 -8.08 15.14 11.33
CA GLY A 186 -9.11 14.25 11.82
C GLY A 186 -8.74 12.76 11.80
N TYR A 187 -7.45 12.43 11.70
CA TYR A 187 -6.97 11.06 11.61
C TYR A 187 -5.83 10.73 12.57
N VAL A 188 -5.72 9.47 12.96
CA VAL A 188 -4.55 8.89 13.64
C VAL A 188 -3.99 7.81 12.74
N HIS A 189 -2.67 7.76 12.54
CA HIS A 189 -2.05 6.84 11.59
C HIS A 189 -2.24 5.38 12.02
N GLY A 190 -2.07 5.09 13.32
CA GLY A 190 -2.27 3.77 13.92
C GLY A 190 -1.17 2.74 13.62
N ASP A 191 -0.15 3.15 12.86
CA ASP A 191 1.06 2.37 12.55
C ASP A 191 2.22 3.31 12.17
N PHE A 192 2.36 4.45 12.86
CA PHE A 192 3.40 5.44 12.55
C PHE A 192 4.76 4.99 13.11
N ASN A 193 5.60 4.42 12.24
CA ASN A 193 6.90 3.86 12.61
C ASN A 193 7.97 4.16 11.54
N GLU A 194 9.22 3.77 11.78
CA GLU A 194 10.36 4.08 10.92
C GLU A 194 10.35 3.40 9.54
N TYR A 195 9.43 2.46 9.30
CA TYR A 195 9.23 1.82 8.00
C TYR A 195 8.22 2.59 7.13
N ASN A 196 7.28 3.30 7.78
CA ASN A 196 6.18 4.03 7.14
C ASN A 196 6.46 5.52 6.92
N VAL A 197 7.73 5.92 7.07
CA VAL A 197 8.22 7.27 6.78
C VAL A 197 9.34 7.18 5.75
N LEU A 198 9.17 7.83 4.61
CA LEU A 198 10.21 7.94 3.57
C LEU A 198 10.95 9.28 3.70
N ILE A 199 12.28 9.23 3.65
CA ILE A 199 13.16 10.41 3.80
C ILE A 199 14.20 10.49 2.69
N LYS A 200 14.43 11.71 2.22
CA LYS A 200 15.63 12.13 1.47
C LYS A 200 15.92 13.59 1.83
N GLU A 201 17.10 13.85 2.40
CA GLU A 201 17.43 15.18 2.94
C GLU A 201 16.32 15.66 3.87
N LYS A 202 15.75 16.85 3.66
CA LYS A 202 14.63 17.38 4.46
C LYS A 202 13.23 16.97 3.96
N GLN A 203 13.13 16.23 2.86
CA GLN A 203 11.84 15.73 2.36
C GLN A 203 11.41 14.52 3.19
N ILE A 204 10.21 14.60 3.79
CA ILE A 204 9.60 13.54 4.59
C ILE A 204 8.22 13.23 4.04
N ILE A 205 7.93 11.95 3.81
CA ILE A 205 6.65 11.48 3.27
C ILE A 205 6.12 10.33 4.12
N MET A 206 4.94 10.51 4.71
CA MET A 206 4.17 9.44 5.34
C MET A 206 3.53 8.56 4.28
N VAL A 207 3.60 7.24 4.50
CA VAL A 207 3.04 6.21 3.63
C VAL A 207 2.32 5.16 4.47
N ASP A 208 1.54 4.29 3.82
CA ASP A 208 0.88 3.14 4.45
C ASP A 208 -0.22 3.51 5.46
N PHE A 209 -1.36 3.97 4.93
CA PHE A 209 -2.53 4.37 5.74
C PHE A 209 -3.66 3.33 5.89
N PRO A 210 -3.51 2.01 5.65
CA PRO A 210 -4.65 1.10 5.77
C PRO A 210 -5.12 0.92 7.22
N GLN A 211 -4.23 1.12 8.21
CA GLN A 211 -4.57 1.07 9.64
C GLN A 211 -5.06 2.39 10.22
N CYS A 212 -5.01 3.48 9.43
CA CYS A 212 -5.39 4.80 9.86
C CYS A 212 -6.87 4.87 10.22
N ILE A 213 -7.19 5.53 11.34
CA ILE A 213 -8.53 5.63 11.93
C ILE A 213 -8.92 7.09 12.15
N PRO A 214 -10.22 7.44 12.12
CA PRO A 214 -10.64 8.78 12.48
C PRO A 214 -10.41 9.06 13.96
N VAL A 215 -10.17 10.32 14.32
CA VAL A 215 -10.01 10.76 15.73
C VAL A 215 -11.26 10.52 16.59
N THR A 216 -12.42 10.29 15.96
CA THR A 216 -13.67 9.95 16.62
C THR A 216 -13.80 8.46 16.99
N ASP A 217 -12.88 7.60 16.52
CA ASP A 217 -12.85 6.20 16.94
C ASP A 217 -12.51 6.12 18.44
N PRO A 218 -13.23 5.32 19.26
CA PRO A 218 -12.95 5.19 20.69
C PRO A 218 -11.50 4.78 21.02
N ARG A 219 -10.80 4.15 20.08
CA ARG A 219 -9.40 3.71 20.24
C ARG A 219 -8.39 4.76 19.79
N ALA A 220 -8.82 5.90 19.23
CA ALA A 220 -7.92 6.91 18.67
C ALA A 220 -6.85 7.39 19.65
N GLY A 221 -7.21 7.57 20.93
CA GLY A 221 -6.24 7.96 21.96
C GLY A 221 -5.17 6.90 22.22
N GLU A 222 -5.51 5.61 22.13
CA GLU A 222 -4.54 4.51 22.28
C GLU A 222 -3.57 4.47 21.10
N TYR A 223 -4.10 4.54 19.86
CA TYR A 223 -3.28 4.55 18.66
C TYR A 223 -2.39 5.78 18.58
N LEU A 224 -2.87 6.95 18.99
CA LEU A 224 -2.07 8.18 19.01
C LEU A 224 -0.88 8.05 19.97
N ARG A 225 -1.11 7.56 21.19
CA ARG A 225 -0.02 7.29 22.15
C ARG A 225 0.99 6.31 21.58
N ARG A 226 0.53 5.27 20.88
CA ARG A 226 1.40 4.29 20.24
C ARG A 226 2.24 4.91 19.12
N ASP A 227 1.63 5.72 18.25
CA ASP A 227 2.33 6.42 17.17
C ASP A 227 3.45 7.33 17.72
N VAL A 228 3.15 8.12 18.76
CA VAL A 228 4.15 8.97 19.44
C VAL A 228 5.24 8.15 20.11
N GLN A 229 4.87 7.05 20.77
CA GLN A 229 5.83 6.16 21.43
C GLN A 229 6.76 5.48 20.43
N CYS A 230 6.26 5.06 19.26
CA CYS A 230 7.09 4.49 18.21
C CYS A 230 8.17 5.46 17.71
N VAL A 231 7.86 6.76 17.61
CA VAL A 231 8.85 7.79 17.28
C VAL A 231 9.92 7.87 18.38
N LYS A 232 9.52 7.99 19.65
CA LYS A 232 10.42 8.05 20.81
C LYS A 232 11.37 6.85 20.86
N GLU A 233 10.81 5.65 20.79
CA GLU A 233 11.57 4.39 20.84
C GLU A 233 12.54 4.25 19.67
N TYR A 234 12.17 4.70 18.47
CA TYR A 234 13.07 4.66 17.32
C TYR A 234 14.32 5.51 17.56
N PHE A 235 14.17 6.76 18.03
CA PHE A 235 15.29 7.66 18.29
C PHE A 235 16.16 7.19 19.46
N GLU A 236 15.53 6.72 20.54
CA GLU A 236 16.25 6.19 21.69
C GLU A 236 17.05 4.94 21.32
N ARG A 237 16.42 3.98 20.62
CA ARG A 237 17.06 2.71 20.25
C ARG A 237 18.18 2.89 19.23
N LYS A 238 17.99 3.73 18.21
CA LYS A 238 18.94 3.87 17.10
C LYS A 238 20.03 4.90 17.38
N TYR A 239 19.73 5.96 18.12
CA TYR A 239 20.64 7.10 18.31
C TYR A 239 20.97 7.43 19.76
N ARG A 240 20.35 6.75 20.74
CA ARG A 240 20.43 7.14 22.18
C ARG A 240 19.97 8.59 22.40
N TYR A 241 19.04 9.05 21.56
CA TYR A 241 18.51 10.40 21.59
C TYR A 241 17.16 10.41 22.31
N VAL A 242 17.02 11.32 23.28
CA VAL A 242 15.79 11.53 24.04
C VAL A 242 15.44 13.01 23.95
N ASN A 243 14.17 13.31 23.67
CA ASN A 243 13.64 14.66 23.62
C ASN A 243 12.29 14.66 24.36
N GLU A 244 12.05 15.70 25.17
CA GLU A 244 10.88 15.80 26.05
C GLU A 244 9.58 16.11 25.32
N ARG A 245 9.66 16.63 24.09
CA ARG A 245 8.49 16.98 23.28
C ARG A 245 7.60 15.76 23.07
N ASP A 246 6.29 15.99 23.21
CA ASP A 246 5.26 14.96 23.15
C ASP A 246 4.00 15.50 22.46
N ALA A 247 3.72 14.97 21.26
CA ALA A 247 2.56 15.38 20.46
C ALA A 247 1.21 15.10 21.15
N VAL A 248 1.12 14.11 22.06
CA VAL A 248 -0.13 13.85 22.82
C VAL A 248 -0.44 15.04 23.73
N ASN A 249 0.57 15.57 24.40
CA ASN A 249 0.41 16.71 25.31
C ASN A 249 0.06 17.99 24.54
N GLU A 250 0.69 18.21 23.37
CA GLU A 250 0.38 19.33 22.48
C GLU A 250 -1.08 19.29 21.99
N ILE A 251 -1.52 18.11 21.52
CA ILE A 251 -2.90 17.89 21.08
C ILE A 251 -3.90 18.07 22.23
N ALA A 252 -3.53 17.71 23.46
CA ALA A 252 -4.38 17.93 24.63
C ALA A 252 -4.48 19.42 25.00
N ALA A 253 -3.37 20.15 24.97
CA ALA A 253 -3.31 21.57 25.28
C ALA A 253 -4.01 22.47 24.24
N GLY A 254 -4.09 22.03 22.98
CA GLY A 254 -4.75 22.76 21.90
C GLY A 254 -6.26 22.53 21.77
N ARG A 255 -6.91 21.82 22.70
CA ARG A 255 -8.37 21.57 22.70
C ARG A 255 -9.18 22.54 23.58
N ASP A 256 -8.51 23.48 24.23
CA ASP A 256 -9.13 24.56 25.02
C ASP A 256 -9.60 25.72 24.13
#